data_AF-A0A924RVC9-F1
#
_entry.id   AF-A0A924RVC9-F1
#
_cell.length_a   1.000
_cell.length_b   1.000
_cell.length_c   1.000
_cell.angle_alpha   90.00
_cell.angle_beta   90.00
_cell.angle_gamma   90.00
#
_symmetry.space_group_name_H-M   'P 1'
#
loop_
_entity.id
_entity.type
_entity.pdbx_description
1 polymer ?
#
loop_
_entity_poly.entity_id
_entity_poly.type
_entity_poly.pdbx_seq_one_letter_code
_entity_poly.pdbx_strand_id
1 'polypeptide(L)'
;MKNVTAHYNIYFNAREQLSESLNTIRNSSEDDFNQVLSIYPLPDEASSANEQENLNNVIAKVNKIAIEKYESNWLDDAYLLLADAEYLKRDFYNAIEYDSYVSLTFPDENENKIAAYLGQVKSDFALDLNDEADSVLKLAMGLNSKYQKDDLEASQAELAL
;
A
#
# COMPACT_ATOMS: atom_id res chain seq x y z
N MET A 1 5.58 -12.22 24.81
CA MET A 1 6.33 -11.87 23.60
C MET A 1 5.37 -11.76 22.41
N LYS A 2 4.57 -10.70 22.32
CA LYS A 2 3.69 -10.47 21.15
C LYS A 2 4.34 -9.48 20.15
N ASN A 3 4.77 -8.32 20.64
CA ASN A 3 5.41 -7.27 19.82
C ASN A 3 6.72 -7.69 19.12
N VAL A 4 7.67 -8.26 19.85
CA VAL A 4 8.99 -8.63 19.27
C VAL A 4 8.84 -9.68 18.15
N THR A 5 7.94 -10.66 18.37
CA THR A 5 7.65 -11.69 17.37
C THR A 5 6.87 -11.13 16.18
N ALA A 6 5.87 -10.27 16.42
CA ALA A 6 5.14 -9.61 15.35
C ALA A 6 6.09 -8.80 14.45
N HIS A 7 6.95 -7.98 15.04
CA HIS A 7 7.88 -7.14 14.29
C HIS A 7 8.95 -7.93 13.54
N TYR A 8 9.84 -8.62 14.25
CA TYR A 8 11.05 -9.15 13.63
C TYR A 8 10.84 -10.47 12.90
N ASN A 9 9.90 -11.30 13.35
CA ASN A 9 9.70 -12.62 12.73
C ASN A 9 8.67 -12.58 11.61
N ILE A 10 7.64 -11.74 11.74
CA ILE A 10 6.51 -11.73 10.81
C ILE A 10 6.60 -10.52 9.89
N TYR A 11 6.44 -9.30 10.43
CA TYR A 11 6.36 -8.07 9.66
C TYR A 11 7.63 -7.81 8.85
N PHE A 12 8.81 -7.79 9.48
CA PHE A 12 10.08 -7.51 8.82
C PHE A 12 10.32 -8.47 7.64
N ASN A 13 10.20 -9.78 7.88
CA ASN A 13 10.43 -10.76 6.81
C ASN A 13 9.36 -10.73 5.70
N ALA A 14 8.13 -10.33 6.01
CA ALA A 14 7.09 -10.16 5.01
C ALA A 14 7.33 -8.91 4.15
N ARG A 15 7.78 -7.81 4.78
CA ARG A 15 8.15 -6.57 4.11
C ARG A 15 9.33 -6.76 3.16
N GLU A 16 10.37 -7.49 3.57
CA GLU A 16 11.50 -7.79 2.69
C GLU A 16 11.04 -8.58 1.45
N GLN A 17 10.22 -9.61 1.64
CA GLN A 17 9.67 -10.41 0.53
C GLN A 17 8.77 -9.57 -0.40
N LEU A 18 7.93 -8.69 0.15
CA LEU A 18 7.13 -7.77 -0.65
C LEU A 18 8.02 -6.83 -1.49
N SER A 19 9.10 -6.32 -0.89
CA SER A 19 10.06 -5.46 -1.58
C SER A 19 10.77 -6.21 -2.73
N GLU A 20 11.06 -7.50 -2.56
CA GLU A 20 11.60 -8.34 -3.64
C GLU A 20 10.60 -8.45 -4.81
N SER A 21 9.34 -8.79 -4.52
CA SER A 21 8.29 -8.86 -5.55
C SER A 21 8.06 -7.52 -6.26
N LEU A 22 8.06 -6.40 -5.51
CA LEU A 22 7.97 -5.06 -6.09
C LEU A 22 9.12 -4.79 -7.08
N ASN A 23 10.35 -5.14 -6.71
CA ASN A 23 11.50 -4.96 -7.58
C ASN A 23 11.40 -5.85 -8.82
N THR A 24 10.92 -7.09 -8.70
CA THR A 24 10.68 -7.96 -9.86
C THR A 24 9.68 -7.34 -10.82
N ILE A 25 8.51 -6.89 -10.32
CA ILE A 25 7.46 -6.25 -11.12
C ILE A 25 7.96 -4.97 -11.81
N ARG A 26 8.74 -4.15 -11.10
CA ARG A 26 9.30 -2.91 -11.66
C ARG A 26 10.33 -3.19 -12.75
N ASN A 27 11.19 -4.19 -12.56
CA ASN A 27 12.25 -4.51 -13.51
C ASN A 27 11.75 -5.22 -14.77
N SER A 28 10.55 -5.80 -14.74
CA SER A 28 9.90 -6.40 -15.92
C SER A 28 9.05 -5.42 -16.71
N SER A 29 8.73 -4.25 -16.14
CA SER A 29 8.01 -3.19 -16.82
C SER A 29 8.97 -2.40 -17.75
N GLU A 30 8.58 -2.23 -19.02
CA GLU A 30 9.28 -1.35 -19.96
C GLU A 30 8.52 -0.03 -20.11
N ASP A 31 9.20 1.09 -19.87
CA ASP A 31 8.60 2.43 -20.00
C ASP A 31 8.45 2.85 -21.48
N ASP A 32 7.25 3.31 -21.86
CA ASP A 32 7.04 3.98 -23.15
C ASP A 32 7.29 5.49 -23.04
N PHE A 33 8.46 5.92 -23.52
CA PHE A 33 8.86 7.33 -23.51
C PHE A 33 8.18 8.20 -24.58
N ASN A 34 7.25 7.66 -25.37
CA ASN A 34 6.43 8.45 -26.30
C ASN A 34 5.17 9.03 -25.66
N GLN A 35 4.84 8.60 -24.44
CA GLN A 35 3.74 9.12 -23.64
C GLN A 35 4.25 9.79 -22.37
N VAL A 36 3.40 10.58 -21.73
CA VAL A 36 3.67 11.09 -20.38
C VAL A 36 3.63 9.89 -19.44
N LEU A 37 4.71 9.70 -18.67
CA LEU A 37 4.77 8.65 -17.67
C LEU A 37 3.89 9.03 -16.47
N SER A 38 3.05 8.11 -16.02
CA SER A 38 2.29 8.26 -14.77
C SER A 38 3.26 8.30 -13.58
N ILE A 39 2.93 9.11 -12.58
CA ILE A 39 3.70 9.22 -11.33
C ILE A 39 3.57 7.91 -10.53
N TYR A 40 2.44 7.22 -10.67
CA TYR A 40 2.19 5.91 -10.06
C TYR A 40 2.04 4.83 -11.13
N PRO A 41 3.16 4.31 -11.67
CA PRO A 41 3.09 3.22 -12.64
C PRO A 41 2.38 2.02 -12.03
N LEU A 42 1.34 1.56 -12.70
CA LEU A 42 0.57 0.41 -12.27
C LEU A 42 1.40 -0.87 -12.44
N PRO A 43 1.29 -1.83 -11.51
CA PRO A 43 1.83 -3.17 -11.71
C PRO A 43 1.29 -3.77 -13.01
N ASP A 44 2.15 -4.25 -13.91
CA ASP A 44 1.68 -4.89 -15.12
C ASP A 44 1.03 -6.24 -14.79
N GLU A 45 0.00 -6.62 -15.56
CA GLU A 45 -0.81 -7.81 -15.25
C GLU A 45 0.02 -9.10 -15.32
N ALA A 46 0.96 -9.19 -16.26
CA ALA A 46 1.77 -10.38 -16.46
C ALA A 46 2.75 -10.60 -15.30
N SER A 47 3.45 -9.55 -14.85
CA SER A 47 4.40 -9.65 -13.74
C SER A 47 3.69 -9.80 -12.41
N SER A 48 2.54 -9.15 -12.23
CA SER A 48 1.68 -9.38 -11.06
C SER A 48 1.27 -10.86 -10.97
N ALA A 49 0.86 -11.46 -12.10
CA ALA A 49 0.52 -12.87 -12.16
C ALA A 49 1.73 -13.79 -11.88
N ASN A 50 2.94 -13.40 -12.31
CA ASN A 50 4.17 -14.14 -12.04
C ASN A 50 4.56 -14.10 -10.54
N GLU A 51 4.31 -12.97 -9.86
CA GLU A 51 4.62 -12.79 -8.44
C GLU A 51 3.49 -13.22 -7.50
N GLN A 52 2.35 -13.69 -8.04
CA GLN A 52 1.15 -14.04 -7.27
C GLN A 52 1.43 -15.01 -6.10
N GLU A 53 2.29 -16.01 -6.29
CA GLU A 53 2.64 -16.96 -5.22
C GLU A 53 3.43 -16.28 -4.09
N ASN A 54 4.40 -15.44 -4.43
CA ASN A 54 5.19 -14.69 -3.45
C ASN A 54 4.31 -13.72 -2.65
N LEU A 55 3.42 -13.00 -3.33
CA LEU A 55 2.48 -12.06 -2.70
C LEU A 55 1.47 -12.78 -1.80
N ASN A 56 0.95 -13.94 -2.23
CA ASN A 56 0.10 -14.78 -1.38
C ASN A 56 0.83 -15.27 -0.11
N ASN A 57 2.12 -15.58 -0.22
CA ASN A 57 2.94 -15.95 0.93
C ASN A 57 3.14 -14.78 1.90
N VAL A 58 3.34 -13.56 1.39
CA VAL A 58 3.37 -12.32 2.19
C VAL A 58 2.04 -12.17 2.93
N ILE A 59 0.90 -12.20 2.24
CA ILE A 59 -0.43 -12.08 2.83
C ILE A 59 -0.68 -13.12 3.93
N ALA A 60 -0.38 -14.40 3.64
CA ALA A 60 -0.56 -15.48 4.61
C ALA A 60 0.31 -15.31 5.85
N LYS A 61 1.52 -14.75 5.70
CA LYS A 61 2.44 -14.48 6.81
C LYS A 61 1.94 -13.31 7.66
N VAL A 62 1.57 -12.21 7.03
CA VAL A 62 1.12 -10.98 7.69
C VAL A 62 -0.20 -11.19 8.43
N ASN A 63 -1.12 -11.98 7.87
CA ASN A 63 -2.37 -12.38 8.53
C ASN A 63 -2.17 -13.04 9.90
N LYS A 64 -1.00 -13.64 10.17
CA LYS A 64 -0.70 -14.17 11.51
C LYS A 64 -0.60 -13.06 12.56
N ILE A 65 -0.21 -11.84 12.21
CA ILE A 65 -0.26 -10.69 13.12
C ILE A 65 -1.71 -10.37 13.45
N ALA A 66 -2.56 -10.24 12.43
CA ALA A 66 -3.99 -9.94 12.60
C ALA A 66 -4.73 -11.01 13.43
N ILE A 67 -4.40 -12.29 13.25
CA ILE A 67 -5.09 -13.40 13.94
C ILE A 67 -4.51 -13.68 15.33
N GLU A 68 -3.18 -13.80 15.44
CA GLU A 68 -2.53 -14.30 16.66
C GLU A 68 -1.93 -13.20 17.53
N LYS A 69 -1.67 -12.02 16.95
CA LYS A 69 -0.97 -10.89 17.58
C LYS A 69 -1.77 -9.59 17.49
N TYR A 70 -3.09 -9.65 17.47
CA TYR A 70 -3.99 -8.49 17.34
C TYR A 70 -3.82 -7.40 18.42
N GLU A 71 -3.16 -7.68 19.54
CA GLU A 71 -2.81 -6.68 20.57
C GLU A 71 -1.42 -6.05 20.34
N SER A 72 -0.77 -6.35 19.21
CA SER A 72 0.56 -5.86 18.88
C SER A 72 0.50 -4.42 18.38
N ASN A 73 1.50 -3.62 18.73
CA ASN A 73 1.71 -2.27 18.20
C ASN A 73 2.21 -2.27 16.74
N TRP A 74 2.00 -3.35 16.00
CA TRP A 74 2.43 -3.55 14.61
C TRP A 74 1.25 -4.01 13.76
N LEU A 75 0.03 -3.83 14.28
CA LEU A 75 -1.18 -4.34 13.65
C LEU A 75 -1.57 -3.45 12.47
N ASP A 76 -1.52 -2.14 12.67
CA ASP A 76 -1.66 -1.11 11.64
C ASP A 76 -0.61 -1.26 10.54
N ASP A 77 0.67 -1.41 10.89
CA ASP A 77 1.74 -1.67 9.90
C ASP A 77 1.47 -2.96 9.12
N ALA A 78 0.96 -4.01 9.79
CA ALA A 78 0.60 -5.25 9.13
C ALA A 78 -0.55 -5.07 8.14
N TYR A 79 -1.56 -4.27 8.47
CA TYR A 79 -2.67 -4.00 7.54
C TYR A 79 -2.22 -3.14 6.35
N LEU A 80 -1.33 -2.17 6.53
CA LEU A 80 -0.71 -1.46 5.40
C LEU A 80 0.05 -2.41 4.48
N LEU A 81 0.79 -3.36 5.06
CA LEU A 81 1.53 -4.35 4.28
C LEU A 81 0.61 -5.34 3.55
N LEU A 82 -0.59 -5.60 4.07
CA LEU A 82 -1.64 -6.34 3.35
C LEU A 82 -2.18 -5.52 2.18
N ALA A 83 -2.44 -4.22 2.38
CA ALA A 83 -2.90 -3.33 1.32
C ALA A 83 -1.89 -3.27 0.17
N ASP A 84 -0.60 -3.06 0.47
CA ASP A 84 0.46 -3.04 -0.54
C ASP A 84 0.56 -4.37 -1.30
N ALA A 85 0.42 -5.51 -0.61
CA ALA A 85 0.46 -6.83 -1.24
C ALA A 85 -0.73 -7.06 -2.19
N GLU A 86 -1.94 -6.65 -1.80
CA GLU A 86 -3.12 -6.73 -2.67
C GLU A 86 -3.01 -5.76 -3.85
N TYR A 87 -2.47 -4.56 -3.66
CA TYR A 87 -2.19 -3.61 -4.73
C TYR A 87 -1.24 -4.20 -5.78
N LEU A 88 -0.15 -4.86 -5.36
CA LEU A 88 0.77 -5.52 -6.29
C LEU A 88 0.16 -6.73 -7.00
N LYS A 89 -0.87 -7.36 -6.41
CA LYS A 89 -1.68 -8.38 -7.08
C LYS A 89 -2.72 -7.78 -8.03
N ARG A 90 -2.82 -6.44 -8.09
CA ARG A 90 -3.87 -5.68 -8.78
C ARG A 90 -5.28 -5.94 -8.24
N ASP A 91 -5.38 -6.39 -6.99
CA ASP A 91 -6.64 -6.49 -6.27
C ASP A 91 -6.91 -5.17 -5.52
N PHE A 92 -7.14 -4.11 -6.32
CA PHE A 92 -7.22 -2.74 -5.83
C PHE A 92 -8.38 -2.54 -4.84
N TYR A 93 -9.49 -3.27 -5.02
CA TYR A 93 -10.60 -3.21 -4.06
C TYR A 93 -10.19 -3.75 -2.69
N ASN A 94 -9.48 -4.88 -2.62
CA ASN A 94 -8.98 -5.38 -1.33
C ASN A 94 -7.90 -4.47 -0.73
N ALA A 95 -7.07 -3.85 -1.57
CA ALA A 95 -6.11 -2.84 -1.10
C ALA A 95 -6.82 -1.66 -0.41
N ILE A 96 -7.85 -1.09 -1.05
CA ILE A 96 -8.69 -0.01 -0.51
C ILE A 96 -9.34 -0.42 0.82
N GLU A 97 -9.85 -1.64 0.95
CA GLU A 97 -10.46 -2.11 2.19
C GLU A 97 -9.47 -2.16 3.35
N TYR A 98 -8.25 -2.64 3.11
CA TYR A 98 -7.20 -2.67 4.14
C TYR A 98 -6.70 -1.26 4.51
N ASP A 99 -6.49 -0.39 3.53
CA ASP A 99 -6.13 1.01 3.77
C ASP A 99 -7.24 1.75 4.54
N SER A 100 -8.49 1.58 4.13
CA SER A 100 -9.66 2.12 4.82
C SER A 100 -9.73 1.62 6.26
N TYR A 101 -9.46 0.34 6.49
CA TYR A 101 -9.40 -0.22 7.83
C TYR A 101 -8.35 0.47 8.70
N VAL A 102 -7.14 0.70 8.17
CA VAL A 102 -6.08 1.39 8.91
C VAL A 102 -6.49 2.81 9.27
N SER A 103 -6.95 3.59 8.28
CA SER A 103 -7.26 5.00 8.48
C SER A 103 -8.45 5.26 9.43
N LEU A 104 -9.37 4.30 9.54
CA LEU A 104 -10.54 4.35 10.42
C LEU A 104 -10.26 3.78 11.82
N THR A 105 -9.44 2.73 11.92
CA THR A 105 -9.25 1.98 13.17
C THR A 105 -8.11 2.51 14.04
N PHE A 106 -7.10 3.15 13.44
CA PHE A 106 -5.92 3.68 14.14
C PHE A 106 -5.84 5.21 14.02
N PRO A 107 -6.81 5.96 14.56
CA PRO A 107 -6.91 7.41 14.35
C PRO A 107 -5.77 8.21 14.99
N ASP A 108 -5.08 7.64 15.98
CA ASP A 108 -3.96 8.28 16.68
C ASP A 108 -2.61 8.08 15.96
N GLU A 109 -2.55 7.14 15.00
CA GLU A 109 -1.34 6.80 14.24
C GLU A 109 -1.28 7.61 12.93
N ASN A 110 -1.01 8.92 13.06
CA ASN A 110 -1.06 9.85 11.93
C ASN A 110 -0.16 9.45 10.74
N GLU A 111 1.00 8.86 11.00
CA GLU A 111 1.91 8.42 9.93
C GLU A 111 1.28 7.28 9.11
N ASN A 112 0.81 6.23 9.79
CA ASN A 112 0.18 5.09 9.13
C ASN A 112 -1.18 5.44 8.52
N LYS A 113 -1.90 6.41 9.09
CA LYS A 113 -3.12 6.96 8.50
C LYS A 113 -2.88 7.69 7.18
N ILE A 114 -1.80 8.47 7.07
CA ILE A 114 -1.42 9.13 5.81
C ILE A 114 -0.99 8.08 4.79
N ALA A 115 -0.20 7.10 5.21
CA ALA A 115 0.21 5.99 4.35
C ALA A 115 -1.01 5.25 3.78
N ALA A 116 -2.00 4.96 4.62
CA ALA A 116 -3.26 4.33 4.22
C ALA A 116 -4.03 5.18 3.20
N TYR A 117 -4.20 6.48 3.44
CA TYR A 117 -4.87 7.34 2.47
C TYR A 117 -4.13 7.40 1.13
N LEU A 118 -2.80 7.43 1.14
CA LEU A 118 -2.01 7.40 -0.09
C LEU A 118 -2.10 6.05 -0.82
N GLY A 119 -2.15 4.93 -0.09
CA GLY A 119 -2.40 3.59 -0.65
C GLY A 119 -3.77 3.50 -1.32
N GLN A 120 -4.79 4.04 -0.65
CA GLN A 120 -6.14 4.14 -1.20
C GLN A 120 -6.18 5.02 -2.46
N VAL A 121 -5.56 6.21 -2.43
CA VAL A 121 -5.47 7.11 -3.59
C VAL A 121 -4.84 6.42 -4.80
N LYS A 122 -3.74 5.66 -4.60
CA LYS A 122 -3.11 4.88 -5.68
C LYS A 122 -4.05 3.83 -6.24
N SER A 123 -4.79 3.14 -5.37
CA SER A 123 -5.77 2.12 -5.78
C SER A 123 -6.97 2.73 -6.51
N ASP A 124 -7.44 3.90 -6.07
CA ASP A 124 -8.52 4.66 -6.72
C ASP A 124 -8.09 5.11 -8.12
N PHE A 125 -6.86 5.62 -8.30
CA PHE A 125 -6.31 5.92 -9.64
C PHE A 125 -6.24 4.69 -10.53
N ALA A 126 -5.81 3.54 -9.98
CA ALA A 126 -5.75 2.30 -10.74
C ALA A 126 -7.13 1.80 -11.21
N LEU A 127 -8.21 2.28 -10.58
CA LEU A 127 -9.60 1.97 -10.90
C LEU A 127 -10.31 3.09 -11.69
N ASP A 128 -9.59 4.14 -12.10
CA ASP A 128 -10.14 5.35 -12.73
C ASP A 128 -11.18 6.11 -11.85
N LEU A 129 -11.08 5.96 -10.52
CA LEU A 129 -11.96 6.58 -9.51
C LEU A 129 -11.40 7.93 -9.03
N ASN A 130 -11.26 8.88 -9.95
CA ASN A 130 -10.55 10.15 -9.69
C ASN A 130 -11.26 11.06 -8.66
N ASP A 131 -12.59 11.03 -8.59
CA ASP A 131 -13.36 11.82 -7.63
C ASP A 131 -13.15 11.30 -6.19
N GLU A 132 -13.09 9.97 -6.05
CA GLU A 132 -12.74 9.28 -4.80
C GLU A 132 -11.30 9.58 -4.41
N ALA A 133 -10.35 9.45 -5.35
CA ALA A 133 -8.94 9.75 -5.11
C ALA A 133 -8.72 11.20 -4.62
N ASP A 134 -9.34 12.21 -5.27
CA ASP A 134 -9.27 13.61 -4.84
C ASP A 134 -9.88 13.81 -3.44
N SER A 135 -11.00 13.14 -3.15
CA SER A 135 -11.63 13.20 -1.83
C SER A 135 -10.74 12.64 -0.73
N VAL A 136 -10.11 11.48 -0.97
CA VAL A 136 -9.21 10.82 0.00
C VAL A 136 -7.92 11.61 0.15
N LEU A 137 -7.35 12.14 -0.93
CA LEU A 137 -6.12 12.94 -0.89
C LEU A 137 -6.31 14.21 -0.04
N LYS A 138 -7.47 14.87 -0.13
CA LYS A 138 -7.80 16.01 0.73
C LYS A 138 -7.83 15.65 2.22
N LEU A 139 -8.28 14.44 2.57
CA LEU A 139 -8.20 13.95 3.95
C LEU A 139 -6.75 13.80 4.40
N ALA A 140 -5.90 13.21 3.55
CA ALA A 140 -4.48 13.02 3.83
C ALA A 140 -3.74 14.35 4.05
N MET A 141 -3.95 15.32 3.16
CA MET A 141 -3.37 16.66 3.29
C MET A 141 -3.85 17.39 4.54
N GLY A 142 -5.10 17.17 4.96
CA GLY A 142 -5.70 17.78 6.14
C GLY A 142 -5.02 17.39 7.45
N LEU A 143 -4.28 16.26 7.48
CA LEU A 143 -3.58 15.79 8.68
C LEU A 143 -2.31 16.61 9.03
N ASN A 144 -1.95 17.62 8.22
CA ASN A 144 -0.86 18.59 8.44
C ASN A 144 0.37 17.99 9.13
N SER A 145 0.94 16.98 8.47
CA SER A 145 2.00 16.16 9.02
C SER A 145 3.35 16.48 8.39
N LYS A 146 4.43 16.18 9.11
CA LYS A 146 5.80 16.24 8.59
C LYS A 146 6.15 15.04 7.69
N TYR A 147 5.30 14.03 7.64
CA TYR A 147 5.53 12.76 6.93
C TYR A 147 4.99 12.79 5.50
N GLN A 148 5.67 12.08 4.58
CA GLN A 148 5.19 11.75 3.23
C GLN A 148 4.74 12.96 2.37
N LYS A 149 5.36 14.13 2.56
CA LYS A 149 5.03 15.34 1.80
C LYS A 149 5.24 15.16 0.30
N ASP A 150 6.35 14.56 -0.08
CA ASP A 150 6.69 14.32 -1.48
C ASP A 150 5.64 13.42 -2.15
N ASP A 151 5.15 12.39 -1.45
CA ASP A 151 4.09 11.51 -1.95
C ASP A 151 2.73 12.21 -2.08
N LEU A 152 2.40 13.10 -1.14
CA LEU A 152 1.18 13.91 -1.20
C LEU A 152 1.21 14.87 -2.39
N GLU A 153 2.34 15.55 -2.60
CA GLU A 153 2.53 16.45 -3.75
C GLU A 153 2.52 15.68 -5.08
N ALA A 154 3.13 14.50 -5.13
CA ALA A 154 3.08 13.59 -6.26
C ALA A 154 1.63 13.18 -6.60
N SER A 155 0.83 12.80 -5.60
CA SER A 155 -0.59 12.45 -5.80
C SER A 155 -1.42 13.62 -6.32
N GLN A 156 -1.14 14.85 -5.87
CA GLN A 156 -1.82 16.04 -6.39
C GLN A 156 -1.48 16.31 -7.85
N ALA A 157 -0.22 16.09 -8.23
CA ALA A 157 0.23 16.29 -9.60
C ALA A 157 -0.41 15.27 -10.55
N GLU A 158 -0.60 14.02 -10.11
CA GLU A 158 -1.27 12.98 -10.91
C GLU A 158 -2.72 13.37 -11.23
N LEU A 159 -3.47 13.93 -10.29
CA LEU A 159 -4.84 14.44 -10.52
C LEU A 159 -4.92 15.58 -11.55
N ALA A 160 -3.80 16.23 -11.86
CA ALA A 160 -3.75 17.35 -12.78
C ALA A 160 -3.34 16.98 -14.20
N LEU A 161 -2.97 15.71 -14.45
CA LEU A 161 -2.63 15.15 -15.76
C LEU A 161 -3.90 14.78 -16.55
#